data_AF-A0A7S2KA94-F1
#
_entry.id   AF-A0A7S2KA94-F1
#
_cell.length_a   1.000
_cell.length_b   1.000
_cell.length_c   1.000
_cell.angle_alpha   90.00
_cell.angle_beta   90.00
_cell.angle_gamma   90.00
#
_symmetry.space_group_name_H-M   'P 1'
#
loop_
_entity.id
_entity.type
_entity.pdbx_description
1 polymer ?
#
loop_
_entity_poly.entity_id
_entity_poly.type
_entity_poly.pdbx_seq_one_letter_code
_entity_poly.pdbx_strand_id
1 'polypeptide(L)'
;TPANMVLSHEESGRLVQSINEEFILENSTAVLPVSRIVNDRFRKRHECRTENAPEPLVTAIQSRGVTFGPEAVRDYIAFPPAHLHSSSPRSVNAPNKLMPPVLLIRGEHDFVTEECIKGWRKIFTTDTTRGYREEVLNNCAHYCHLENPLGFGELIKNHCFINDY
;
A
#
# COMPACT_ATOMS: atom_id res chain seq x y z
N THR A 1 -6.04 -13.65 3.43
CA THR A 1 -6.40 -12.91 2.20
C THR A 1 -5.73 -11.55 2.20
N PRO A 2 -4.57 -11.45 1.54
CA PRO A 2 -3.76 -10.25 1.24
C PRO A 2 -4.28 -9.50 -0.01
N ALA A 3 -5.61 -9.51 -0.18
CA ALA A 3 -6.47 -9.23 -1.35
C ALA A 3 -5.98 -9.56 -2.78
N ASN A 4 -4.73 -9.27 -3.19
CA ASN A 4 -4.19 -9.65 -4.50
C ASN A 4 -2.67 -9.40 -4.64
N MET A 5 -1.84 -9.81 -3.68
CA MET A 5 -0.37 -9.72 -3.79
C MET A 5 0.19 -10.33 -5.08
N VAL A 6 -0.45 -11.40 -5.58
CA VAL A 6 -0.09 -12.02 -6.86
C VAL A 6 -0.23 -11.03 -8.01
N LEU A 7 -1.35 -10.30 -8.11
CA LEU A 7 -1.54 -9.29 -9.14
C LEU A 7 -0.52 -8.15 -9.00
N SER A 8 -0.19 -7.72 -7.78
CA SER A 8 0.85 -6.70 -7.59
C SER A 8 2.23 -7.18 -8.08
N HIS A 9 2.54 -8.47 -7.90
CA HIS A 9 3.76 -9.06 -8.45
C HIS A 9 3.73 -9.18 -9.97
N GLU A 10 2.60 -9.58 -10.54
CA GLU A 10 2.40 -9.65 -12.00
C GLU A 10 2.52 -8.27 -12.65
N GLU A 11 1.86 -7.26 -12.09
CA GLU A 11 1.94 -5.88 -12.60
C GLU A 11 3.34 -5.30 -12.46
N SER A 12 4.02 -5.53 -11.34
CA SER A 12 5.43 -5.15 -11.18
C SER A 12 6.30 -5.82 -12.25
N GLY A 13 6.12 -7.13 -12.50
CA GLY A 13 6.85 -7.85 -13.54
C GLY A 13 6.59 -7.30 -14.94
N ARG A 14 5.33 -7.02 -15.28
CA ARG A 14 4.93 -6.41 -16.55
C ARG A 14 5.56 -5.04 -16.77
N LEU A 15 5.58 -4.19 -15.73
CA LEU A 15 6.20 -2.86 -15.79
C LEU A 15 7.73 -2.93 -15.95
N VAL A 16 8.39 -3.85 -15.24
CA VAL A 16 9.83 -4.11 -15.40
C VAL A 16 10.14 -4.55 -16.83
N GLN A 17 9.34 -5.44 -17.40
CA GLN A 17 9.49 -5.88 -18.79
C GLN A 17 9.32 -4.71 -19.78
N SER A 18 8.28 -3.89 -19.59
CA SER A 18 8.03 -2.72 -20.44
C SER A 18 9.19 -1.72 -20.41
N ILE A 19 9.76 -1.46 -19.23
CA ILE A 19 10.94 -0.58 -19.08
C ILE A 19 12.17 -1.19 -19.76
N ASN A 20 12.33 -2.51 -19.68
CA ASN A 20 13.43 -3.20 -20.34
C ASN A 20 13.32 -3.11 -21.87
N GLU A 21 12.13 -3.29 -22.43
CA GLU A 21 11.86 -3.14 -23.86
C GLU A 21 12.12 -1.71 -24.35
N GLU A 22 11.64 -0.69 -23.60
CA GLU A 22 11.93 0.72 -23.86
C GLU A 22 13.44 1.00 -23.88
N PHE A 23 14.17 0.47 -22.89
CA PHE A 23 15.61 0.66 -22.80
C PHE A 23 16.37 0.02 -23.97
N ILE A 24 16.00 -1.19 -24.39
CA ILE A 24 16.61 -1.89 -25.53
C ILE A 24 16.37 -1.12 -26.83
N LEU A 25 15.17 -0.56 -27.01
CA LEU A 25 14.82 0.25 -28.17
C LEU A 25 15.68 1.53 -28.23
N GLU A 26 15.82 2.23 -27.10
CA GLU A 26 16.61 3.45 -26.97
C GLU A 26 18.12 3.21 -27.14
N ASN A 27 18.61 2.04 -26.73
CA ASN A 27 20.03 1.75 -26.62
C ASN A 27 20.39 0.44 -27.30
N SER A 28 20.15 0.37 -28.61
CA SER A 28 20.35 -0.82 -29.45
C SER A 28 21.78 -1.38 -29.43
N THR A 29 22.74 -0.65 -28.84
CA THR A 29 24.17 -1.00 -28.73
C THR A 29 24.71 -1.08 -27.29
N ALA A 30 23.88 -0.95 -26.26
CA ALA A 30 24.37 -0.88 -24.87
C ALA A 30 24.78 -2.25 -24.29
N VAL A 31 25.97 -2.28 -23.67
CA VAL A 31 26.59 -3.46 -23.02
C VAL A 31 26.59 -3.36 -21.48
N LEU A 32 26.01 -2.29 -20.91
CA LEU A 32 25.89 -2.11 -19.47
C LEU A 32 24.95 -3.15 -18.84
N PRO A 33 25.05 -3.44 -17.53
CA PRO A 33 24.14 -4.38 -16.87
C PRO A 33 22.71 -3.81 -16.88
N VAL A 34 21.95 -4.25 -17.88
CA VAL A 34 20.58 -3.83 -18.21
C VAL A 34 19.69 -3.84 -16.96
N SER A 35 19.86 -4.84 -16.09
CA SER A 35 19.08 -4.99 -14.86
C SER A 35 19.21 -3.81 -13.89
N ARG A 36 20.39 -3.21 -13.72
CA ARG A 36 20.56 -2.08 -12.78
C ARG A 36 19.82 -0.84 -13.25
N ILE A 37 19.90 -0.54 -14.54
CA ILE A 37 19.24 0.63 -15.14
C ILE A 37 17.72 0.44 -15.14
N VAL A 38 17.25 -0.75 -15.52
CA VAL A 38 15.82 -1.08 -15.49
C VAL A 38 15.26 -0.98 -14.08
N ASN A 39 15.98 -1.50 -13.08
CA ASN A 39 15.54 -1.41 -11.68
C ASN A 39 15.52 0.03 -11.16
N ASP A 40 16.51 0.88 -11.49
CA ASP A 40 16.46 2.30 -11.10
C ASP A 40 15.31 3.04 -11.79
N ARG A 41 15.07 2.78 -13.08
CA ARG A 41 13.91 3.34 -13.80
C ARG A 41 12.59 2.87 -13.17
N PHE A 42 12.47 1.59 -12.83
CA PHE A 42 11.29 1.06 -12.16
C PHE A 42 11.08 1.74 -10.80
N ARG A 43 12.13 1.82 -9.97
CA ARG A 43 12.08 2.53 -8.70
C ARG A 43 11.60 3.97 -8.88
N LYS A 44 12.24 4.74 -9.77
CA LYS A 44 11.93 6.15 -10.04
C LYS A 44 10.54 6.38 -10.63
N ARG A 45 9.94 5.38 -11.26
CA ARG A 45 8.60 5.50 -11.88
C ARG A 45 7.48 5.00 -10.98
N HIS A 46 7.69 3.87 -10.31
CA HIS A 46 6.64 3.06 -9.71
C HIS A 46 6.80 2.76 -8.22
N GLU A 47 8.00 2.90 -7.64
CA GLU A 47 8.18 2.74 -6.19
C GLU A 47 8.25 4.08 -5.47
N CYS A 48 9.25 4.89 -5.80
CA CYS A 48 9.50 6.19 -5.19
C CYS A 48 10.10 7.15 -6.21
N ARG A 49 9.36 8.20 -6.56
CA ARG A 49 9.71 9.18 -7.61
C ARG A 49 10.66 10.28 -7.11
N THR A 50 11.05 10.27 -5.83
CA THR A 50 12.10 11.17 -5.34
C THR A 50 13.43 10.85 -6.02
N GLU A 51 14.24 11.88 -6.26
CA GLU A 51 15.53 11.73 -6.95
C GLU A 51 16.39 10.67 -6.23
N ASN A 52 16.51 10.82 -4.91
CA ASN A 52 17.14 9.86 -4.02
C ASN A 52 16.10 9.21 -3.11
N ALA A 53 16.18 7.89 -2.95
CA ALA A 53 15.40 7.20 -1.92
C ALA A 53 15.94 7.58 -0.53
N PRO A 54 15.08 8.01 0.41
CA PRO A 54 15.52 8.29 1.77
C PRO A 54 16.18 7.05 2.42
N GLU A 55 17.27 7.24 3.16
CA GLU A 55 17.99 6.15 3.83
C GLU A 55 17.10 5.26 4.72
N PRO A 56 16.13 5.80 5.48
CA PRO A 56 15.18 4.97 6.22
C PRO A 56 14.37 4.01 5.33
N LEU A 57 13.99 4.46 4.13
CA LEU A 57 13.27 3.63 3.16
C LEU A 57 14.18 2.52 2.62
N VAL A 58 15.42 2.85 2.26
CA VAL A 58 16.41 1.87 1.80
C VAL A 58 16.63 0.79 2.86
N THR A 59 16.83 1.21 4.10
CA THR A 59 16.98 0.31 5.26
C THR A 59 15.76 -0.58 5.45
N ALA A 60 14.55 -0.01 5.36
CA ALA A 60 13.31 -0.77 5.50
C ALA A 60 13.14 -1.83 4.39
N ILE A 61 13.45 -1.49 3.14
CA ILE A 61 13.38 -2.42 2.00
C ILE A 61 14.39 -3.57 2.18
N GLN A 62 15.64 -3.25 2.55
CA GLN A 62 16.70 -4.24 2.78
C GLN A 62 16.38 -5.15 3.97
N SER A 63 15.68 -4.64 4.97
CA SER A 63 15.29 -5.38 6.17
C SER A 63 13.96 -6.15 6.01
N ARG A 64 13.31 -6.05 4.85
CA ARG A 64 12.03 -6.72 4.58
C ARG A 64 12.17 -8.24 4.72
N GLY A 65 11.40 -8.83 5.63
CA GLY A 65 11.37 -10.28 5.84
C GLY A 65 12.57 -10.84 6.62
N VAL A 66 13.54 -10.01 6.97
CA VAL A 66 14.71 -10.39 7.79
C VAL A 66 14.55 -9.90 9.24
N THR A 67 13.84 -8.77 9.43
CA THR A 67 13.57 -8.19 10.75
C THR A 67 12.06 -8.03 10.93
N PHE A 68 11.41 -8.99 11.59
CA PHE A 68 10.00 -8.85 11.98
C PHE A 68 9.87 -8.00 13.23
N GLY A 69 9.67 -6.69 13.06
CA GLY A 69 9.21 -5.77 14.10
C GLY A 69 10.02 -5.82 15.41
N PRO A 70 9.55 -5.17 16.47
CA PRO A 70 10.03 -5.44 17.81
C PRO A 70 9.84 -6.94 18.12
N GLU A 71 10.72 -7.57 18.91
CA GLU A 71 10.57 -8.97 19.37
C GLU A 71 9.16 -9.24 19.93
N ALA A 72 8.51 -8.20 20.49
CA ALA A 72 7.15 -8.20 21.01
C ALA A 72 6.04 -8.55 20.01
N VAL A 73 6.27 -8.47 18.69
CA VAL A 73 5.23 -8.80 17.68
C VAL A 73 5.56 -10.02 16.84
N ARG A 74 6.66 -10.72 17.15
CA ARG A 74 7.11 -11.91 16.41
C ARG A 74 6.05 -13.01 16.37
N ASP A 75 5.34 -13.21 17.48
CA ASP A 75 4.29 -14.22 17.63
C ASP A 75 2.88 -13.60 17.52
N TYR A 76 2.77 -12.36 17.03
CA TYR A 76 1.47 -11.71 16.89
C TYR A 76 0.63 -12.41 15.81
N ILE A 77 -0.42 -13.07 16.27
CA ILE A 77 -1.50 -13.59 15.43
C ILE A 77 -2.64 -12.59 15.51
N ALA A 78 -3.01 -12.00 14.38
CA ALA A 78 -4.18 -11.15 14.31
C ALA A 78 -5.44 -12.00 14.58
N PHE A 79 -6.17 -11.68 15.64
CA PHE A 79 -7.47 -12.29 15.92
C PHE A 79 -8.58 -11.32 15.50
N PRO A 80 -9.70 -11.83 14.97
CA PRO A 80 -10.90 -11.01 14.81
C PRO A 80 -11.26 -10.37 16.16
N PRO A 81 -11.69 -9.10 16.19
CA PRO A 81 -12.09 -8.47 17.43
C PRO A 81 -13.13 -9.33 18.17
N ALA A 82 -12.84 -9.71 19.43
CA ALA A 82 -13.61 -10.70 20.19
C ALA A 82 -15.11 -10.40 20.33
N HIS A 83 -15.49 -9.13 20.20
CA HIS A 83 -16.87 -8.65 20.23
C HIS A 83 -17.68 -9.03 18.97
N LEU A 84 -17.05 -9.51 17.90
CA LEU A 84 -17.72 -10.11 16.75
C LEU A 84 -18.18 -11.55 17.03
N HIS A 85 -17.71 -12.18 18.11
CA HIS A 85 -18.05 -13.57 18.50
C HIS A 85 -18.96 -13.66 19.74
N SER A 86 -19.36 -12.54 20.36
CA SER A 86 -20.20 -12.56 21.56
C SER A 86 -21.69 -12.63 21.22
N SER A 87 -22.24 -13.84 21.32
CA SER A 87 -23.68 -14.13 21.41
C SER A 87 -24.25 -13.85 22.82
N SER A 88 -23.71 -12.86 23.55
CA SER A 88 -24.23 -12.49 24.87
C SER A 88 -25.31 -11.40 24.76
N PRO A 89 -26.54 -11.62 25.25
CA PRO A 89 -27.66 -10.68 25.14
C PRO A 89 -27.63 -9.56 26.19
N ARG A 90 -26.48 -9.31 26.86
CA ARG A 90 -26.35 -8.25 27.87
C ARG A 90 -25.26 -7.24 27.49
N SER A 91 -25.56 -6.43 26.48
CA SER A 91 -25.07 -5.04 26.44
C SER A 91 -26.05 -4.23 25.62
N VAL A 92 -27.04 -3.65 26.32
CA VAL A 92 -28.11 -2.82 25.74
C VAL A 92 -27.64 -1.37 25.56
N ASN A 93 -26.37 -1.04 25.87
CA ASN A 93 -25.81 0.32 25.80
C ASN A 93 -24.41 0.40 25.14
N ALA A 94 -23.96 -0.57 24.35
CA ALA A 94 -22.70 -0.44 23.60
C ALA A 94 -22.98 0.09 22.19
N PRO A 95 -22.62 1.35 21.85
CA PRO A 95 -22.81 1.85 20.50
C PRO A 95 -21.84 1.13 19.56
N ASN A 96 -22.40 0.42 18.60
CA ASN A 96 -21.79 0.06 17.31
C ASN A 96 -20.65 -0.98 17.34
N LYS A 97 -21.06 -2.27 17.20
CA LYS A 97 -20.27 -3.43 16.74
C LYS A 97 -19.81 -3.29 15.27
N LEU A 98 -19.28 -2.12 14.89
CA LEU A 98 -18.89 -1.80 13.52
C LEU A 98 -17.37 -1.67 13.42
N MET A 99 -16.78 -2.22 12.36
CA MET A 99 -15.39 -2.00 11.98
C MET A 99 -15.12 -0.49 11.85
N PRO A 100 -13.96 0.00 12.32
CA PRO A 100 -13.56 1.39 12.15
C PRO A 100 -13.61 1.83 10.68
N PRO A 101 -13.74 3.15 10.41
CA PRO A 101 -13.56 3.68 9.06
C PRO A 101 -12.22 3.23 8.47
N VAL A 102 -12.22 2.89 7.19
CA VAL A 102 -11.03 2.44 6.46
C VAL A 102 -10.75 3.40 5.33
N LEU A 103 -9.49 3.87 5.27
CA LEU A 103 -8.94 4.62 4.16
C LEU A 103 -7.86 3.77 3.47
N LEU A 104 -8.00 3.60 2.16
CA LEU A 104 -7.00 3.00 1.30
C LEU A 104 -6.40 4.10 0.42
N ILE A 105 -5.09 4.29 0.51
CA ILE A 105 -4.35 5.30 -0.26
C ILE A 105 -3.40 4.58 -1.22
N ARG A 106 -3.34 5.03 -2.47
CA ARG A 106 -2.31 4.61 -3.44
C ARG A 106 -1.80 5.77 -4.28
N GLY A 107 -0.67 5.58 -4.95
CA GLY A 107 -0.17 6.52 -5.94
C GLY A 107 -0.84 6.33 -7.31
N GLU A 108 -0.86 7.39 -8.10
CA GLU A 108 -1.23 7.34 -9.52
C GLU A 108 -0.29 6.44 -10.34
N HIS A 109 1.00 6.45 -10.03
CA HIS A 109 2.03 5.68 -10.73
C HIS A 109 2.42 4.38 -10.01
N ASP A 110 1.71 4.03 -8.93
CA ASP A 110 1.95 2.82 -8.15
C ASP A 110 1.73 1.56 -9.02
N PHE A 111 2.57 0.55 -8.82
CA PHE A 111 2.37 -0.78 -9.42
C PHE A 111 1.22 -1.54 -8.75
N VAL A 112 0.75 -1.09 -7.58
CA VAL A 112 -0.50 -1.54 -6.96
C VAL A 112 -1.69 -0.83 -7.64
N THR A 113 -2.28 -1.50 -8.62
CA THR A 113 -3.37 -0.96 -9.44
C THR A 113 -4.74 -1.08 -8.77
N GLU A 114 -5.79 -0.53 -9.40
CA GLU A 114 -7.17 -0.68 -8.93
C GLU A 114 -7.59 -2.15 -8.81
N GLU A 115 -7.20 -3.00 -9.77
CA GLU A 115 -7.53 -4.43 -9.73
C GLU A 115 -6.81 -5.15 -8.56
N CYS A 116 -5.61 -4.70 -8.19
CA CYS A 116 -4.91 -5.22 -7.00
C CYS A 116 -5.66 -4.94 -5.70
N ILE A 117 -6.44 -3.84 -5.63
CA ILE A 117 -7.13 -3.41 -4.41
C ILE A 117 -8.63 -3.73 -4.37
N LYS A 118 -9.20 -4.17 -5.49
CA LYS A 118 -10.63 -4.52 -5.61
C LYS A 118 -11.11 -5.52 -4.56
N GLY A 119 -10.23 -6.45 -4.16
CA GLY A 119 -10.53 -7.39 -3.08
C GLY A 119 -10.71 -6.70 -1.72
N TRP A 120 -9.96 -5.62 -1.44
CA TRP A 120 -10.13 -4.82 -0.23
C TRP A 120 -11.45 -4.08 -0.20
N ARG A 121 -11.89 -3.52 -1.33
CA ARG A 121 -13.20 -2.91 -1.49
C ARG A 121 -14.30 -3.89 -1.06
N LYS A 122 -14.29 -5.11 -1.59
CA LYS A 122 -15.25 -6.16 -1.21
C LYS A 122 -15.24 -6.52 0.27
N ILE A 123 -14.07 -6.47 0.93
CA ILE A 123 -13.93 -6.78 2.36
C ILE A 123 -14.49 -5.63 3.21
N PHE A 124 -14.26 -4.37 2.82
CA PHE A 124 -14.55 -3.21 3.64
C PHE A 124 -15.85 -2.48 3.30
N THR A 125 -16.49 -2.73 2.16
CA THR A 125 -17.83 -2.20 1.84
C THR A 125 -18.94 -3.16 2.31
N THR A 126 -18.93 -3.51 3.59
CA THR A 126 -19.99 -4.31 4.22
C THR A 126 -20.81 -3.44 5.16
N ASP A 127 -22.00 -3.90 5.52
CA ASP A 127 -22.89 -3.22 6.49
C ASP A 127 -22.24 -3.09 7.89
N THR A 128 -21.13 -3.79 8.12
CA THR A 128 -20.40 -3.75 9.39
C THR A 128 -19.28 -2.71 9.40
N THR A 129 -18.93 -2.07 8.29
CA THR A 129 -17.88 -1.04 8.25
C THR A 129 -18.49 0.36 8.31
N ARG A 130 -18.00 1.21 9.22
CA ARG A 130 -18.53 2.58 9.40
C ARG A 130 -18.32 3.48 8.18
N GLY A 131 -17.29 3.21 7.39
CA GLY A 131 -17.01 3.94 6.16
C GLY A 131 -15.80 3.36 5.44
N TYR A 132 -15.83 3.38 4.11
CA TYR A 132 -14.72 2.96 3.27
C TYR A 132 -14.43 4.04 2.24
N ARG A 133 -13.18 4.47 2.14
CA ARG A 133 -12.72 5.49 1.21
C ARG A 133 -11.46 5.00 0.51
N GLU A 134 -11.41 5.20 -0.80
CA GLU A 134 -10.22 4.98 -1.62
C GLU A 134 -9.74 6.31 -2.16
N GLU A 135 -8.43 6.53 -2.14
CA GLU A 135 -7.82 7.76 -2.64
C GLU A 135 -6.57 7.46 -3.45
N VAL A 136 -6.47 8.15 -4.58
CA VAL A 136 -5.34 8.10 -5.48
C VAL A 136 -4.63 9.44 -5.42
N LEU A 137 -3.39 9.46 -4.92
CA LEU A 137 -2.61 10.67 -4.87
C LEU A 137 -1.93 10.92 -6.23
N ASN A 138 -2.26 12.05 -6.82
CA ASN A 138 -1.74 12.50 -8.11
C ASN A 138 -0.21 12.63 -8.08
N ASN A 139 0.43 12.26 -9.19
CA ASN A 139 1.88 12.31 -9.39
C ASN A 139 2.69 11.63 -8.27
N CYS A 140 2.10 10.65 -7.57
CA CYS A 140 2.76 9.83 -6.56
C CYS A 140 2.91 8.38 -7.04
N ALA A 141 3.98 7.69 -6.65
CA ALA A 141 4.11 6.24 -6.78
C ALA A 141 3.77 5.53 -5.46
N HIS A 142 4.35 4.36 -5.20
CA HIS A 142 4.02 3.53 -4.04
C HIS A 142 4.23 4.25 -2.69
N TYR A 143 5.32 5.01 -2.55
CA TYR A 143 5.66 5.72 -1.33
C TYR A 143 5.14 7.18 -1.31
N CYS A 144 3.81 7.34 -1.45
CA CYS A 144 3.15 8.65 -1.50
C CYS A 144 3.52 9.61 -0.37
N HIS A 145 3.72 9.10 0.84
CA HIS A 145 4.06 9.89 2.02
C HIS A 145 5.45 10.53 1.96
N LEU A 146 6.34 10.02 1.10
CA LEU A 146 7.66 10.61 0.84
C LEU A 146 7.62 11.61 -0.32
N GLU A 147 6.77 11.36 -1.31
CA GLU A 147 6.66 12.19 -2.54
C GLU A 147 5.77 13.42 -2.35
N ASN A 148 4.69 13.28 -1.57
CA ASN A 148 3.77 14.37 -1.24
C ASN A 148 3.36 14.31 0.25
N PRO A 149 4.31 14.61 1.18
CA PRO A 149 4.06 14.50 2.61
C PRO A 149 2.90 15.37 3.09
N LEU A 150 2.74 16.57 2.52
CA LEU A 150 1.66 17.49 2.88
C LEU A 150 0.29 16.96 2.45
N GLY A 151 0.16 16.53 1.19
CA GLY A 151 -1.11 15.98 0.68
C GLY A 151 -1.49 14.68 1.39
N PHE A 152 -0.51 13.81 1.64
CA PHE A 152 -0.72 12.59 2.40
C PHE A 152 -1.15 12.87 3.85
N GLY A 153 -0.49 13.82 4.52
CA GLY A 153 -0.82 14.22 5.89
C GLY A 153 -2.21 14.84 6.01
N GLU A 154 -2.57 15.76 5.13
CA GLU A 154 -3.91 16.36 5.11
C GLU A 154 -4.98 15.31 4.79
N LEU A 155 -4.71 14.34 3.93
CA LEU A 155 -5.65 13.26 3.65
C LEU A 155 -5.90 12.38 4.89
N ILE A 156 -4.83 11.98 5.61
CA ILE A 156 -4.95 11.24 6.87
C ILE A 156 -5.73 12.05 7.90
N LYS A 157 -5.35 13.33 8.08
CA LYS A 157 -6.02 14.23 9.02
C LYS A 157 -7.51 14.33 8.72
N ASN A 158 -7.87 14.55 7.46
CA ASN A 158 -9.27 14.60 7.05
C ASN A 158 -10.00 13.27 7.34
N HIS A 159 -9.37 12.12 7.13
CA HIS A 159 -10.03 10.85 7.43
C HIS A 159 -10.16 10.57 8.93
N CYS A 160 -9.14 10.88 9.73
CA CYS A 160 -9.16 10.64 11.18
C CYS A 160 -10.10 11.62 11.90
N PHE A 161 -10.00 12.91 11.60
CA PHE A 161 -10.68 13.96 12.37
C PHE A 161 -12.08 14.36 11.85
N ILE A 162 -12.47 13.95 10.63
CA ILE A 162 -13.86 14.12 10.17
C ILE A 162 -14.78 13.05 10.79
N ASN A 163 -14.22 11.91 11.23
CA ASN A 163 -14.98 10.79 11.80
C ASN A 163 -15.04 10.81 13.36
N ASP A 164 -14.60 11.90 14.00
CA ASP A 164 -14.63 12.11 15.46
C ASP A 164 -15.95 12.75 15.96
N TYR A 165 -16.97 12.88 15.10
CA TYR A 165 -18.29 13.44 15.42
C TYR A 165 -19.42 12.41 15.36
#